data_AF-A0A6B8VX90-F1
#
_entry.id   AF-A0A6B8VX90-F1
#
_cell.length_a   1.000
_cell.length_b   1.000
_cell.length_c   1.000
_cell.angle_alpha   90.00
_cell.angle_beta   90.00
_cell.angle_gamma   90.00
#
_symmetry.space_group_name_H-M   'P 1'
#
loop_
_entity.id
_entity.type
_entity.pdbx_description
1 polymer ?
#
loop_
_entity_poly.entity_id
_entity_poly.type
_entity_poly.pdbx_seq_one_letter_code
_entity_poly.pdbx_strand_id
1 'polypeptide(L)'
;MIFMTVTLTLFGLLFLFMGLVAPRGDYRKFPGINTPTTTASKGAWQAAHRTVSTINVFIAIYFFGALGALWLASFQITGRTFFAILMVGLLMFVPVILVGNRAAQQYLDGEGR
;
A
#
# COMPACT_ATOMS: atom_id res chain seq x y z
N MET A 1 15.50 2.33 17.83
CA MET A 1 14.15 2.76 18.24
C MET A 1 13.60 3.84 17.33
N ILE A 2 14.17 5.07 17.31
CA ILE A 2 13.72 6.15 16.40
C ILE A 2 13.60 5.67 14.95
N PHE A 3 14.63 4.97 14.45
CA PHE A 3 14.60 4.36 13.13
C PHE A 3 13.39 3.44 12.88
N MET A 4 13.05 2.57 13.84
CA MET A 4 11.92 1.65 13.73
C MET A 4 10.60 2.40 13.73
N THR A 5 10.44 3.36 14.65
CA THR A 5 9.27 4.24 14.73
C THR A 5 9.07 4.99 13.41
N VAL A 6 10.11 5.66 12.90
CA VAL A 6 10.04 6.40 11.63
C VAL A 6 9.68 5.47 10.48
N THR A 7 10.29 4.29 10.40
CA THR A 7 10.02 3.32 9.33
C THR A 7 8.56 2.86 9.35
N LEU A 8 8.04 2.41 10.50
CA LEU A 8 6.65 1.94 10.62
C LEU A 8 5.66 3.07 10.34
N THR A 9 5.93 4.29 10.81
CA THR A 9 5.10 5.46 10.52
C THR A 9 5.08 5.79 9.04
N LEU A 10 6.24 5.82 8.36
CA LEU A 10 6.32 6.11 6.94
C LEU A 10 5.58 5.07 6.10
N PHE A 11 5.75 3.78 6.40
CA PHE A 11 5.00 2.73 5.70
C PHE A 11 3.50 2.83 5.99
N GLY A 12 3.09 3.00 7.26
CA GLY A 12 1.69 3.17 7.62
C GLY A 12 1.03 4.33 6.87
N LEU A 13 1.69 5.49 6.83
CA LEU A 13 1.21 6.66 6.09
C LEU A 13 1.17 6.44 4.58
N LEU A 14 2.20 5.82 4.00
CA LEU A 14 2.25 5.50 2.58
C LEU A 14 1.07 4.60 2.17
N PHE A 15 0.83 3.52 2.92
CA PHE A 15 -0.27 2.61 2.66
C PHE A 15 -1.64 3.25 2.89
N LEU A 16 -1.77 4.11 3.90
CA LEU A 16 -2.99 4.87 4.13
C LEU A 16 -3.27 5.84 2.99
N PHE A 17 -2.24 6.52 2.49
CA PHE A 17 -2.33 7.41 1.34
C PHE A 17 -2.73 6.65 0.07
N MET A 18 -2.10 5.51 -0.21
CA MET A 18 -2.48 4.65 -1.34
C MET A 18 -3.91 4.11 -1.21
N GLY A 19 -4.36 3.88 0.02
CA GLY A 19 -5.72 3.44 0.32
C GLY A 19 -6.77 4.54 0.12
N LEU A 20 -6.54 5.74 0.64
CA LEU A 20 -7.58 6.77 0.74
C LEU A 20 -7.47 7.87 -0.32
N VAL A 21 -6.26 8.18 -0.79
CA VAL A 21 -5.99 9.36 -1.62
C VAL A 21 -5.72 8.97 -3.08
N ALA A 22 -4.85 7.98 -3.31
CA ALA A 22 -4.52 7.54 -4.67
C ALA A 22 -5.74 7.19 -5.56
N PRO A 23 -6.82 6.54 -5.06
CA PRO A 23 -8.00 6.22 -5.88
C PRO A 23 -8.77 7.42 -6.43
N ARG A 24 -8.53 8.62 -5.86
CA ARG A 24 -9.16 9.88 -6.28
C ARG A 24 -8.22 10.73 -7.14
N GLY A 25 -6.93 10.38 -7.16
CA GLY A 25 -5.86 11.11 -7.80
C GLY A 25 -5.71 10.83 -9.30
N ASP A 26 -4.79 11.57 -9.90
CA ASP A 26 -4.27 11.34 -11.25
C ASP A 26 -2.93 10.61 -11.16
N TYR A 27 -2.73 9.58 -11.97
CA TYR A 27 -1.51 8.79 -12.04
C TYR A 27 -0.26 9.63 -12.34
N ARG A 28 -0.41 10.82 -12.94
CA ARG A 28 0.70 11.74 -13.21
C ARG A 28 1.19 12.52 -12.00
N LYS A 29 0.36 12.61 -10.94
CA LYS A 29 0.61 13.50 -9.78
C LYS A 29 0.67 12.75 -8.46
N PHE A 30 0.10 11.56 -8.37
CA PHE A 30 -0.05 10.82 -7.12
C PHE A 30 0.85 9.59 -7.10
N PRO A 31 1.56 9.33 -5.98
CA PRO A 31 2.26 8.07 -5.79
C PRO A 31 1.26 6.90 -5.64
N GLY A 32 1.61 5.74 -6.16
CA GLY A 32 0.78 4.54 -6.13
C GLY A 32 1.39 3.39 -6.93
N ILE A 33 0.56 2.42 -7.31
CA ILE A 33 0.96 1.28 -8.15
C ILE A 33 1.22 1.81 -9.56
N ASN A 34 2.49 1.99 -9.90
CA ASN A 34 2.94 2.49 -11.19
C ASN A 34 3.40 1.34 -12.07
N THR A 35 2.49 0.80 -12.88
CA THR A 35 2.79 -0.17 -13.92
C THR A 35 2.32 0.37 -15.27
N PRO A 36 2.78 -0.19 -16.40
CA PRO A 36 2.32 0.25 -17.72
C PRO A 36 0.79 0.19 -17.87
N THR A 37 0.14 -0.79 -17.25
CA THR A 37 -1.32 -0.95 -17.30
C THR A 37 -2.06 0.05 -16.41
N THR A 38 -1.57 0.31 -15.20
CA THR A 38 -2.25 1.25 -14.28
C THR A 38 -2.06 2.72 -14.67
N THR A 39 -1.00 3.03 -15.42
CA THR A 39 -0.69 4.40 -15.88
C THR A 39 -1.17 4.67 -17.31
N ALA A 40 -1.78 3.68 -17.98
CA ALA A 40 -2.30 3.81 -19.35
C ALA A 40 -3.41 4.87 -19.48
N SER A 41 -4.30 4.95 -18.49
CA SER A 41 -5.38 5.93 -18.46
C SER A 41 -5.76 6.30 -17.04
N LYS A 42 -6.45 7.45 -16.88
CA LYS A 42 -7.00 7.88 -15.59
C LYS A 42 -8.02 6.87 -15.07
N GLY A 43 -8.79 6.23 -15.95
CA GLY A 43 -9.76 5.20 -15.61
C GLY A 43 -9.09 3.92 -15.08
N ALA A 44 -8.05 3.44 -15.77
CA ALA A 44 -7.26 2.27 -15.34
C ALA A 44 -6.59 2.50 -13.98
N TRP A 45 -6.05 3.71 -13.75
CA TRP A 45 -5.51 4.12 -12.46
C TRP A 45 -6.55 4.03 -11.34
N GLN A 46 -7.72 4.64 -11.55
CA GLN A 46 -8.79 4.66 -10.56
C GLN A 46 -9.35 3.27 -10.30
N ALA A 47 -9.51 2.45 -11.34
CA ALA A 47 -9.97 1.06 -11.22
C ALA A 47 -9.01 0.23 -10.35
N ALA A 48 -7.71 0.29 -10.64
CA ALA A 48 -6.68 -0.37 -9.85
C ALA A 48 -6.72 0.08 -8.38
N HIS A 49 -6.62 1.38 -8.13
CA HIS A 49 -6.49 1.92 -6.78
C HIS A 49 -7.78 1.81 -5.96
N ARG A 50 -8.97 1.89 -6.57
CA ARG A 50 -10.23 1.60 -5.87
C ARG A 50 -10.30 0.14 -5.44
N THR A 51 -9.86 -0.79 -6.29
CA THR A 51 -9.89 -2.23 -5.99
C THR A 51 -8.96 -2.57 -4.84
N VAL A 52 -7.76 -1.98 -4.81
CA VAL A 52 -6.77 -2.26 -3.76
C VAL A 52 -6.87 -1.34 -2.54
N SER A 53 -7.77 -0.35 -2.56
CA SER A 53 -7.93 0.67 -1.52
C SER A 53 -8.09 0.03 -0.15
N THR A 54 -9.05 -0.89 -0.02
CA THR A 54 -9.35 -1.59 1.22
C THR A 54 -8.14 -2.40 1.73
N ILE A 55 -7.43 -3.07 0.82
CA ILE A 55 -6.25 -3.88 1.17
C ILE A 55 -5.14 -2.96 1.70
N ASN A 56 -4.87 -1.84 1.02
CA ASN A 56 -3.88 -0.85 1.46
C ASN A 56 -4.23 -0.25 2.83
N VAL A 57 -5.52 0.00 3.12
CA VAL A 57 -5.96 0.44 4.46
C VAL A 57 -5.66 -0.62 5.52
N PHE A 58 -5.93 -1.89 5.25
CA PHE A 58 -5.59 -2.97 6.19
C PHE A 58 -4.09 -3.10 6.44
N ILE A 59 -3.26 -2.94 5.40
CA ILE A 59 -1.79 -2.91 5.54
C ILE A 59 -1.34 -1.70 6.38
N ALA A 60 -1.97 -0.53 6.19
CA ALA A 60 -1.69 0.64 7.02
C ALA A 60 -2.01 0.38 8.50
N ILE A 61 -3.18 -0.21 8.79
CA ILE A 61 -3.58 -0.61 10.14
C ILE A 61 -2.57 -1.59 10.75
N TYR A 62 -2.07 -2.55 9.96
CA TYR A 62 -1.02 -3.47 10.40
C TYR A 62 0.24 -2.73 10.86
N PHE A 63 0.76 -1.78 10.07
CA PHE A 63 1.94 -1.01 10.43
C PHE A 63 1.71 -0.10 11.65
N PHE A 64 0.54 0.55 11.76
CA PHE A 64 0.20 1.34 12.94
C PHE A 64 -0.03 0.49 14.19
N GLY A 65 -0.58 -0.72 14.04
CA GLY A 65 -0.69 -1.70 15.12
C GLY A 65 0.67 -2.15 15.62
N ALA A 66 1.61 -2.44 14.70
CA ALA A 66 3.00 -2.76 15.05
C ALA A 66 3.71 -1.58 15.73
N LEU A 67 3.43 -0.35 15.29
CA LEU A 67 3.92 0.86 15.95
C LEU A 67 3.37 0.97 17.39
N GLY A 68 2.07 0.76 17.58
CA GLY A 68 1.45 0.74 18.91
C GLY A 68 2.06 -0.33 19.82
N ALA A 69 2.27 -1.54 19.30
CA ALA A 69 2.93 -2.62 20.03
C ALA A 69 4.38 -2.28 20.41
N LEU A 70 5.13 -1.60 19.54
CA LEU A 70 6.49 -1.11 19.83
C LEU A 70 6.51 -0.15 21.02
N TRP A 71 5.53 0.74 21.11
CA TRP A 71 5.41 1.69 22.22
C TRP A 71 4.92 1.02 23.51
N LEU A 72 4.00 0.06 23.43
CA LEU A 72 3.45 -0.65 24.59
C LEU A 72 4.44 -1.66 25.19
N ALA A 73 5.27 -2.31 24.39
CA ALA A 73 6.22 -3.33 24.84
C ALA A 73 7.48 -2.76 25.53
N SER A 74 7.47 -1.49 25.92
CA SER A 74 8.57 -0.80 26.64
C SER A 74 9.97 -1.13 26.08
N PHE A 75 10.11 -1.12 24.75
CA PHE A 75 11.38 -1.26 24.01
C PHE A 75 11.96 -2.66 23.80
N GLN A 76 11.22 -3.75 24.03
CA GLN A 76 11.77 -5.12 23.85
C GLN A 76 11.69 -5.70 22.42
N ILE A 77 11.25 -4.94 21.41
CA ILE A 77 11.25 -5.44 20.03
C ILE A 77 12.70 -5.56 19.53
N THR A 78 13.16 -6.80 19.37
CA THR A 78 14.46 -7.10 18.79
C THR A 78 14.52 -6.71 17.30
N GLY A 79 15.73 -6.48 16.79
CA GLY A 79 15.94 -6.22 15.36
C GLY A 79 15.37 -7.33 14.45
N ARG A 80 15.37 -8.59 14.91
CA ARG A 80 14.78 -9.73 14.18
C ARG A 80 13.26 -9.63 14.08
N THR A 81 12.59 -9.30 15.18
CA THR A 81 11.14 -9.10 15.21
C THR A 81 10.73 -7.93 14.32
N PHE A 82 11.46 -6.82 14.40
CA PHE A 82 11.24 -5.68 13.52
C PHE A 82 11.41 -6.04 12.03
N PHE A 83 12.48 -6.77 11.68
CA PHE A 83 12.70 -7.23 10.31
C PHE A 83 11.57 -8.16 9.83
N ALA A 84 11.10 -9.08 10.68
CA ALA A 84 9.99 -9.95 10.36
C ALA A 84 8.69 -9.16 10.08
N ILE A 85 8.39 -8.13 10.88
CA ILE A 85 7.24 -7.24 10.67
C ILE A 85 7.33 -6.54 9.30
N LEU A 86 8.52 -6.02 8.97
CA LEU A 86 8.74 -5.37 7.66
C LEU A 86 8.54 -6.36 6.51
N MET A 87 9.09 -7.57 6.62
CA MET A 87 8.95 -8.59 5.58
C MET A 87 7.49 -8.98 5.36
N VAL A 88 6.71 -9.18 6.43
CA VAL A 88 5.28 -9.48 6.33
C VAL A 88 4.53 -8.35 5.62
N GLY A 89 4.75 -7.09 6.03
CA GLY A 89 4.11 -5.94 5.40
C GLY A 89 4.51 -5.75 3.93
N LEU A 90 5.77 -5.99 3.58
CA LEU A 90 6.25 -5.91 2.20
C LEU A 90 5.71 -7.06 1.33
N LEU A 91 5.62 -8.27 1.87
CA LEU A 91 5.06 -9.42 1.15
C LEU A 91 3.56 -9.22 0.86
N MET A 92 2.83 -8.52 1.73
CA MET A 92 1.43 -8.14 1.48
C MET A 92 1.28 -7.15 0.31
N PHE A 93 2.33 -6.47 -0.11
CA PHE A 93 2.27 -5.53 -1.24
C PHE A 93 2.28 -6.24 -2.61
N VAL A 94 2.89 -7.42 -2.72
CA VAL A 94 2.94 -8.18 -3.97
C VAL A 94 1.52 -8.49 -4.53
N PRO A 95 0.60 -9.09 -3.74
CA PRO A 95 -0.76 -9.34 -4.24
C PRO A 95 -1.52 -8.05 -4.56
N VAL A 96 -1.24 -6.94 -3.86
CA VAL A 96 -1.81 -5.62 -4.16
C VAL A 96 -1.45 -5.18 -5.57
N ILE A 97 -0.18 -5.29 -5.98
CA ILE A 97 0.24 -4.95 -7.35
C ILE A 97 -0.48 -5.84 -8.37
N LEU A 98 -0.53 -7.16 -8.14
CA LEU A 98 -1.14 -8.11 -9.07
C LEU A 98 -2.65 -7.86 -9.23
N VAL A 99 -3.37 -7.63 -8.15
CA VAL A 99 -4.81 -7.33 -8.17
C VAL A 99 -5.07 -5.97 -8.82
N GLY A 100 -4.25 -4.95 -8.51
CA GLY A 100 -4.34 -3.64 -9.13
C GLY A 100 -4.15 -3.70 -10.65
N ASN A 101 -3.14 -4.44 -11.12
CA ASN A 101 -2.90 -4.65 -12.55
C ASN A 101 -4.05 -5.36 -13.24
N ARG A 102 -4.60 -6.42 -12.63
CA ARG A 102 -5.74 -7.14 -13.20
C ARG A 102 -6.96 -6.23 -13.35
N ALA A 103 -7.26 -5.41 -12.34
CA ALA A 103 -8.37 -4.46 -12.40
C ALA A 103 -8.15 -3.37 -13.46
N ALA A 104 -6.93 -2.84 -13.59
CA ALA A 104 -6.58 -1.92 -14.67
C ALA A 104 -6.75 -2.56 -16.06
N GLN A 105 -6.27 -3.79 -16.24
CA GLN A 105 -6.39 -4.51 -17.50
C GLN A 105 -7.86 -4.75 -17.88
N GLN A 106 -8.69 -5.19 -16.94
CA GLN A 106 -10.13 -5.40 -17.15
C GLN A 106 -10.84 -4.11 -17.58
N TYR A 107 -10.43 -2.96 -17.03
CA TYR A 107 -10.97 -1.66 -17.43
C TYR A 107 -10.59 -1.33 -18.89
N LEU A 108 -9.33 -1.50 -19.27
CA LEU A 108 -8.84 -1.21 -20.62
C LEU A 108 -9.49 -2.13 -21.67
N ASP A 109 -9.62 -3.42 -21.37
CA ASP A 109 -10.27 -4.39 -22.25
C ASP A 109 -11.77 -4.09 -22.42
N GLY A 110 -12.40 -3.45 -21.42
CA GLY A 110 -13.79 -3.00 -21.45
C GLY A 110 -14.03 -1.70 -22.22
N GLU A 111 -13.06 -0.76 -22.24
CA GLU A 111 -13.11 0.47 -23.05
C GLU A 111 -12.86 0.23 -24.54
N GLY A 112 -12.19 -0.87 -24.90
CA GLY A 112 -11.89 -1.23 -26.30
C GLY A 112 -13.04 -1.92 -27.06
N ARG A 113 -14.21 -2.08 -26.44
CA ARG A 113 -15.44 -2.63 -27.04
C ARG A 113 -16.49 -1.53 -27.20
#